data_AF-A0A368GBS9-F1
#
_entry.id   AF-A0A368GBS9-F1
#
_cell.length_a   1.000
_cell.length_b   1.000
_cell.length_c   1.000
_cell.angle_alpha   90.00
_cell.angle_beta   90.00
_cell.angle_gamma   90.00
#
_symmetry.space_group_name_H-M   'P 1'
#
loop_
_entity.id
_entity.type
_entity.pdbx_description
1 polymer ?
#
loop_
_entity_poly.entity_id
_entity_poly.type
_entity_poly.pdbx_seq_one_letter_code
_entity_poly.pdbx_strand_id
1 'polypeptide(L)'
;MEVKQSPSLITHGVRSVCIERNRTVTQRDIDRQYLRDAFFDMRKTFGQNECKNGRVWRAIDAYDYVCVEPHRVDQVMDTVASMDEDDDGCDDTYVHRNAFQGDKACVSEDERALIHRENAESHRHLRNYAFFNGADSVGL
;
A
#
# COMPACT_ATOMS: atom_id res chain seq x y z
N MET A 1 -14.39 -1.34 -30.81
CA MET A 1 -15.63 -0.89 -31.48
C MET A 1 -15.92 0.51 -30.98
N GLU A 2 -16.17 1.43 -31.90
CA GLU A 2 -16.41 2.85 -31.62
C GLU A 2 -17.68 3.02 -30.78
N VAL A 3 -17.59 3.76 -29.68
CA VAL A 3 -18.70 3.96 -28.75
C VAL A 3 -19.76 4.83 -29.44
N LYS A 4 -20.92 4.27 -29.79
CA LYS A 4 -22.10 5.08 -30.11
C LYS A 4 -22.59 5.74 -28.82
N GLN A 5 -22.09 6.95 -28.55
CA GLN A 5 -22.41 7.75 -27.37
C GLN A 5 -23.86 8.22 -27.43
N SER A 6 -24.68 7.84 -26.44
CA SER A 6 -25.88 8.60 -26.12
C SER A 6 -25.46 9.87 -25.36
N PRO A 7 -26.05 11.05 -25.64
CA PRO A 7 -25.50 12.37 -25.29
C PRO A 7 -25.52 12.76 -23.80
N SER A 8 -25.67 11.82 -22.86
CA SER A 8 -25.87 12.11 -21.43
C SER A 8 -24.96 11.33 -20.48
N LEU A 9 -23.95 10.60 -20.98
CA LEU A 9 -23.08 9.79 -20.16
C LEU A 9 -21.89 10.60 -19.60
N ILE A 10 -21.67 10.54 -18.29
CA ILE A 10 -20.53 11.16 -17.60
C ILE A 10 -19.35 10.21 -17.68
N THR A 11 -18.29 10.58 -18.40
CA THR A 11 -17.20 9.65 -18.75
C THR A 11 -16.14 9.48 -17.67
N HIS A 12 -15.99 10.42 -16.73
CA HIS A 12 -14.90 10.44 -15.72
C HIS A 12 -13.49 10.25 -16.32
N GLY A 13 -13.29 10.59 -17.60
CA GLY A 13 -12.01 10.36 -18.30
C GLY A 13 -11.78 8.93 -18.81
N VAL A 14 -12.74 8.01 -18.61
CA VAL A 14 -12.71 6.64 -19.13
C VAL A 14 -12.69 6.65 -20.67
N ARG A 15 -11.68 6.01 -21.27
CA ARG A 15 -11.48 5.98 -22.74
C ARG A 15 -12.17 4.80 -23.43
N SER A 16 -12.31 3.68 -22.73
CA SER A 16 -12.89 2.45 -23.26
C SER A 16 -13.59 1.68 -22.14
N VAL A 17 -14.66 0.96 -22.47
CA VAL A 17 -15.38 0.10 -21.53
C VAL A 17 -15.54 -1.31 -22.10
N CYS A 18 -15.39 -2.33 -21.25
CA CYS A 18 -15.68 -3.70 -21.64
C CYS A 18 -17.17 -4.01 -21.44
N ILE A 19 -17.86 -4.41 -22.52
CA ILE A 19 -19.27 -4.82 -22.50
C ILE A 19 -19.47 -6.18 -23.15
N GLU A 20 -20.52 -6.89 -22.74
CA GLU A 20 -21.02 -8.05 -23.47
C GLU A 20 -21.52 -7.61 -24.86
N ARG A 21 -21.41 -8.50 -25.85
CA ARG A 21 -21.59 -8.16 -27.27
C ARG A 21 -22.95 -7.50 -27.55
N ASN A 22 -22.95 -6.50 -28.43
CA ASN A 22 -24.13 -5.87 -29.04
C ASN A 22 -25.14 -5.21 -28.08
N ARG A 23 -24.70 -4.64 -26.96
CA ARG A 23 -25.55 -3.74 -26.15
C ARG A 23 -25.01 -2.31 -26.11
N THR A 24 -25.89 -1.36 -25.81
CA THR A 24 -25.52 0.04 -25.60
C THR A 24 -24.75 0.20 -24.28
N VAL A 25 -23.73 1.06 -24.30
CA VAL A 25 -22.99 1.46 -23.08
C VAL A 25 -23.94 2.24 -22.17
N THR A 26 -23.96 1.88 -20.89
CA THR A 26 -24.73 2.55 -19.85
C THR A 26 -23.81 3.32 -18.90
N GLN A 27 -24.36 4.25 -18.11
CA GLN A 27 -23.59 4.95 -17.08
C GLN A 27 -22.90 3.97 -16.13
N ARG A 28 -23.59 2.89 -15.76
CA ARG A 28 -23.05 1.81 -14.91
C ARG A 28 -21.79 1.16 -15.48
N ASP A 29 -21.67 1.06 -16.81
CA ASP A 29 -20.48 0.49 -17.45
C ASP A 29 -19.27 1.41 -17.32
N ILE A 30 -19.51 2.70 -17.47
CA ILE A 30 -18.50 3.73 -17.29
C ILE A 30 -18.09 3.81 -15.82
N ASP A 31 -19.04 3.90 -14.89
CA ASP A 31 -18.75 3.98 -13.45
C ASP A 31 -17.96 2.75 -13.00
N ARG A 32 -18.34 1.56 -13.48
CA ARG A 32 -17.59 0.33 -13.19
C ARG A 32 -16.17 0.39 -13.75
N GLN A 33 -16.00 0.88 -14.97
CA GLN A 33 -14.67 0.99 -15.55
C GLN A 33 -13.82 2.03 -14.81
N TYR A 34 -14.38 3.19 -14.49
CA TYR A 34 -13.74 4.22 -13.68
C TYR A 34 -13.25 3.65 -12.34
N LEU A 35 -14.09 2.88 -11.64
CA LEU A 35 -13.71 2.24 -10.39
C LEU A 35 -12.60 1.18 -10.55
N ARG A 36 -12.50 0.54 -11.72
CA ARG A 36 -11.40 -0.40 -12.03
C ARG A 36 -10.11 0.35 -12.33
N ASP A 37 -10.19 1.42 -13.11
CA ASP A 37 -9.04 2.24 -13.49
C ASP A 37 -8.46 2.93 -12.25
N ALA A 38 -9.31 3.46 -11.38
CA ALA A 38 -8.92 4.09 -10.12
C ALA A 38 -8.74 3.09 -8.95
N PHE A 39 -8.80 1.77 -9.20
CA PHE A 39 -8.72 0.77 -8.12
C PHE A 39 -7.43 0.90 -7.32
N PHE A 40 -6.27 0.96 -7.99
CA PHE A 40 -4.97 1.05 -7.33
C PHE A 40 -4.72 2.44 -6.72
N ASP A 41 -5.26 3.50 -7.32
CA ASP A 41 -5.16 4.86 -6.77
C ASP A 41 -5.96 5.01 -5.47
N MET A 42 -7.17 4.46 -5.44
CA MET A 42 -8.05 4.50 -4.25
C MET A 42 -7.67 3.44 -3.20
N ARG A 43 -7.05 2.34 -3.62
CA ARG A 43 -6.59 1.27 -2.74
C ARG A 43 -5.09 1.06 -2.92
N LYS A 44 -4.34 1.91 -2.23
CA LYS A 44 -2.89 1.81 -2.09
C LYS A 44 -2.42 0.49 -1.46
N THR A 45 -3.33 -0.30 -0.89
CA THR A 45 -3.09 -1.64 -0.37
C THR A 45 -4.22 -2.57 -0.79
N PHE A 46 -3.92 -3.84 -1.05
CA PHE A 46 -4.90 -4.80 -1.53
C PHE A 46 -4.50 -6.25 -1.18
N GLY A 47 -5.43 -7.19 -1.33
CA GLY A 47 -5.17 -8.61 -1.12
C GLY A 47 -5.13 -9.03 0.36
N GLN A 48 -4.38 -10.10 0.65
CA GLN A 48 -4.34 -10.70 1.99
C GLN A 48 -3.76 -9.73 3.04
N ASN A 49 -2.78 -8.92 2.60
CA ASN A 49 -2.12 -7.92 3.44
C ASN A 49 -2.75 -6.52 3.30
N GLU A 50 -4.00 -6.39 2.81
CA GLU A 50 -4.69 -5.10 2.74
C GLU A 50 -4.73 -4.42 4.13
N CYS A 51 -4.40 -3.13 4.18
CA CYS A 51 -4.48 -2.35 5.40
C CYS A 51 -5.93 -1.99 5.75
N LYS A 52 -6.20 -1.73 7.02
CA LYS A 52 -7.46 -1.11 7.46
C LYS A 52 -7.62 0.28 6.83
N ASN A 53 -8.88 0.74 6.72
CA ASN A 53 -9.20 2.05 6.14
C ASN A 53 -8.37 3.17 6.76
N GLY A 54 -7.83 4.06 5.92
CA GLY A 54 -7.00 5.19 6.32
C GLY A 54 -5.52 4.86 6.52
N ARG A 55 -5.09 3.62 6.29
CA ARG A 55 -3.68 3.19 6.37
C ARG A 55 -3.16 2.68 5.04
N VAL A 56 -1.85 2.72 4.88
CA VAL A 56 -1.12 2.27 3.69
C VAL A 56 0.08 1.42 4.08
N TRP A 57 0.60 0.60 3.16
CA TRP A 57 1.87 -0.10 3.38
C TRP A 57 2.98 0.94 3.51
N ARG A 58 3.82 0.75 4.53
CA ARG A 58 5.02 1.55 4.76
C ARG A 58 5.99 1.41 3.58
N ALA A 59 6.05 0.21 2.99
CA ALA A 59 6.73 -0.06 1.73
C ALA A 59 8.22 0.35 1.74
N ILE A 60 8.93 0.06 2.84
CA ILE A 60 10.40 0.16 2.88
C ILE A 60 11.03 -0.65 1.75
N ASP A 61 10.46 -1.81 1.44
CA ASP A 61 10.78 -2.62 0.28
C ASP A 61 9.50 -3.21 -0.34
N ALA A 62 9.65 -4.11 -1.31
CA ALA A 62 8.53 -4.76 -2.00
C ALA A 62 7.70 -5.72 -1.13
N TYR A 63 8.20 -6.10 0.06
CA TYR A 63 7.60 -7.08 0.97
C TYR A 63 7.22 -6.48 2.34
N ASP A 64 7.52 -5.21 2.58
CA ASP A 64 7.18 -4.47 3.81
C ASP A 64 5.70 -4.06 3.83
N TYR A 65 4.86 -5.01 4.25
CA TYR A 65 3.41 -4.84 4.39
C TYR A 65 2.97 -4.22 5.72
N VAL A 66 3.87 -3.56 6.46
CA VAL A 66 3.52 -2.89 7.71
C VAL A 66 2.61 -1.69 7.44
N CYS A 67 1.46 -1.63 8.10
CA CYS A 67 0.42 -0.64 7.81
C CYS A 67 0.57 0.64 8.68
N VAL A 68 0.96 1.75 8.05
CA VAL A 68 1.21 3.05 8.68
C VAL A 68 0.23 4.13 8.19
N GLU A 69 0.33 5.34 8.74
CA GLU A 69 -0.40 6.50 8.22
C GLU A 69 0.16 6.95 6.86
N PRO A 70 -0.65 7.56 5.96
CA PRO A 70 -0.20 7.88 4.60
C PRO A 70 1.06 8.75 4.50
N HIS A 71 1.21 9.72 5.41
CA HIS A 71 2.38 10.62 5.41
C HIS A 71 3.67 9.94 5.87
N ARG A 72 3.56 8.78 6.54
CA ARG A 72 4.70 8.06 7.10
C ARG A 72 5.54 7.38 6.02
N VAL A 73 4.95 7.05 4.87
CA VAL A 73 5.65 6.41 3.74
C VAL A 73 6.83 7.26 3.28
N ASP A 74 6.62 8.56 3.12
CA ASP A 74 7.68 9.49 2.69
C ASP A 74 8.70 9.70 3.81
N GLN A 75 8.24 9.88 5.06
CA GLN A 75 9.11 10.09 6.22
C GLN A 75 10.10 8.94 6.46
N VAL A 76 9.68 7.69 6.27
CA VAL A 76 10.57 6.53 6.49
C VAL A 76 11.71 6.50 5.47
N MET A 77 11.50 7.02 4.26
CA MET A 77 12.56 7.15 3.26
C MET A 77 13.46 8.35 3.55
N ASP A 78 12.87 9.49 3.93
CA ASP A 78 13.59 10.73 4.19
C ASP A 78 14.50 10.68 5.43
N THR A 79 14.22 9.77 6.36
CA THR A 79 15.00 9.59 7.60
C THR A 79 16.23 8.69 7.44
N VAL A 80 16.39 8.06 6.27
CA VAL A 80 17.57 7.22 5.99
C VAL A 80 18.79 8.12 5.80
N ALA A 81 19.82 7.89 6.61
CA ALA A 81 21.09 8.58 6.48
C ALA A 81 21.81 8.13 5.20
N SER A 82 22.53 9.07 4.57
CA SER A 82 23.49 8.71 3.52
C SER A 82 24.61 7.88 4.12
N MET A 83 24.93 6.75 3.51
CA MET A 83 26.05 5.90 3.91
C MET A 83 27.13 5.95 2.84
N ASP A 84 28.39 5.94 3.27
CA ASP A 84 29.52 5.69 2.37
C ASP A 84 29.56 4.19 2.03
N GLU A 85 29.62 3.85 0.74
CA GLU A 85 29.54 2.45 0.26
C GLU A 85 30.69 1.55 0.75
N ASP A 86 31.77 2.16 1.25
CA ASP A 86 33.00 1.49 1.70
C ASP A 86 33.02 1.15 3.21
N ASP A 87 32.00 1.57 3.98
CA ASP A 87 31.87 1.23 5.41
C ASP A 87 30.72 0.25 5.65
N ASP A 88 31.02 -0.86 6.33
CA ASP A 88 30.03 -1.89 6.69
C ASP A 88 29.14 -1.43 7.87
N GLY A 89 29.44 -0.29 8.49
CA GLY A 89 28.75 0.28 9.65
C GLY A 89 27.88 1.51 9.35
N CYS A 90 27.14 1.94 10.37
CA CYS A 90 26.56 3.28 10.41
C CYS A 90 27.54 4.25 11.07
N ASP A 91 27.54 5.52 10.63
CA ASP A 91 28.28 6.58 11.33
C ASP A 91 27.93 6.62 12.83
N ASP A 92 28.85 7.16 13.63
CA ASP A 92 28.77 7.20 15.10
C ASP A 92 27.44 7.72 15.69
N THR A 93 26.69 8.53 14.94
CA THR A 93 25.40 9.11 15.38
C THR A 93 24.16 8.35 14.90
N TYR A 94 24.34 7.34 14.06
CA TYR A 94 23.29 6.54 13.47
C TYR A 94 23.40 5.07 13.87
N VAL A 95 22.31 4.35 13.70
CA VAL A 95 22.22 2.93 13.97
C VAL A 95 21.53 2.22 12.82
N HIS A 96 21.82 0.94 12.62
CA HIS A 96 21.07 0.15 11.65
C HIS A 96 19.60 0.14 12.04
N ARG A 97 18.77 0.51 11.06
CA ARG A 97 17.31 0.59 11.14
C ARG A 97 16.69 -0.74 11.52
N ASN A 98 17.27 -1.85 11.04
CA ASN A 98 16.88 -3.21 11.38
C ASN A 98 15.37 -3.46 11.26
N ALA A 99 14.72 -2.88 10.24
CA ALA A 99 13.29 -3.06 10.01
C ALA A 99 12.95 -4.54 9.69
N PHE A 100 13.88 -5.26 9.08
CA PHE A 100 13.80 -6.70 8.79
C PHE A 100 15.20 -7.31 8.74
N GLN A 101 15.28 -8.63 8.64
CA GLN A 101 16.56 -9.33 8.55
C GLN A 101 17.32 -8.90 7.28
N GLY A 102 18.51 -8.33 7.45
CA GLY A 102 19.33 -7.85 6.35
C GLY A 102 19.07 -6.40 5.94
N ASP A 103 18.21 -5.67 6.66
CA ASP A 103 18.05 -4.23 6.48
C ASP A 103 19.31 -3.48 6.93
N LYS A 104 20.03 -2.91 5.96
CA LYS A 104 21.30 -2.21 6.19
C LYS A 104 21.16 -0.69 6.37
N ALA A 105 19.97 -0.13 6.13
CA ALA A 105 19.79 1.32 6.19
C ALA A 105 20.13 1.89 7.58
N CYS A 106 20.77 3.05 7.62
CA CYS A 106 21.09 3.76 8.86
C CYS A 106 20.05 4.84 9.17
N VAL A 107 19.61 4.91 10.41
CA VAL A 107 18.63 5.89 10.92
C VAL A 107 18.99 6.32 12.34
N SER A 108 18.30 7.33 12.87
CA SER A 108 18.46 7.71 14.29
C SER A 108 17.93 6.62 15.23
N GLU A 109 18.37 6.63 16.48
CA GLU A 109 17.90 5.69 17.51
C GLU A 109 16.37 5.76 17.71
N ASP A 110 15.81 6.97 17.68
CA ASP A 110 14.36 7.20 17.83
C ASP A 110 13.57 6.62 16.64
N GLU A 111 14.08 6.79 15.42
CA GLU A 111 13.45 6.25 14.21
C GLU A 111 13.48 4.72 14.21
N ARG A 112 14.60 4.11 14.62
CA ARG A 112 14.70 2.65 14.84
C ARG A 112 13.65 2.19 15.85
N ALA A 113 13.54 2.85 16.98
CA ALA A 113 12.56 2.50 18.02
C ALA A 113 11.11 2.60 17.50
N LEU A 114 10.80 3.61 16.68
CA LEU A 114 9.50 3.76 16.04
C LEU A 114 9.22 2.63 15.03
N ILE A 115 10.16 2.30 14.15
CA ILE A 115 10.03 1.21 13.18
C ILE A 115 9.81 -0.14 13.85
N HIS A 116 10.54 -0.43 14.93
CA HIS A 116 10.35 -1.65 15.71
C HIS A 116 8.96 -1.71 16.36
N ARG A 117 8.44 -0.58 16.82
CA ARG A 117 7.06 -0.49 17.33
C ARG A 117 6.05 -0.74 16.22
N GLU A 118 6.19 -0.11 15.07
CA GLU A 118 5.33 -0.34 13.90
C GLU A 118 5.31 -1.82 13.48
N ASN A 119 6.47 -2.47 13.46
CA ASN A 119 6.58 -3.90 13.19
C ASN A 119 5.81 -4.75 14.22
N ALA A 120 6.00 -4.49 15.52
CA ALA A 120 5.31 -5.19 16.59
C ALA A 120 3.78 -5.02 16.53
N GLU A 121 3.32 -3.87 16.06
CA GLU A 121 1.90 -3.52 15.96
C GLU A 121 1.26 -3.83 14.60
N SER A 122 2.04 -4.31 13.62
CA SER A 122 1.59 -4.54 12.24
C SER A 122 0.28 -5.34 12.15
N HIS A 123 0.17 -6.41 12.96
CA HIS A 123 -1.03 -7.26 13.04
C HIS A 123 -2.33 -6.49 13.35
N ARG A 124 -2.24 -5.36 14.07
CA ARG A 124 -3.40 -4.54 14.45
C ARG A 124 -3.96 -3.75 13.28
N HIS A 125 -3.17 -3.55 12.22
CA HIS A 125 -3.47 -2.62 11.15
C HIS A 125 -3.72 -3.30 9.81
N LEU A 126 -3.37 -4.58 9.70
CA LEU A 126 -3.81 -5.46 8.62
C LEU A 126 -5.31 -5.78 8.76
N ARG A 127 -6.05 -5.69 7.66
CA ARG A 127 -7.50 -5.89 7.62
C ARG A 127 -7.89 -7.34 7.88
N ASN A 128 -7.15 -8.26 7.28
CA ASN A 128 -7.49 -9.68 7.26
C ASN A 128 -6.52 -10.55 8.08
N TYR A 129 -5.78 -9.94 9.01
CA TYR A 129 -4.73 -10.62 9.78
C TYR A 129 -5.22 -11.91 10.44
N ALA A 130 -6.34 -11.83 11.19
CA ALA A 130 -6.82 -12.97 11.98
C ALA A 130 -7.14 -14.19 11.10
N PHE A 131 -7.87 -13.97 10.00
CA PHE A 131 -8.26 -15.01 9.06
C PHE A 131 -7.06 -15.69 8.40
N PHE A 132 -6.11 -14.92 7.86
CA PHE A 132 -4.96 -15.50 7.13
C PHE A 132 -3.89 -16.10 8.04
N ASN A 133 -3.93 -15.82 9.34
CA ASN A 133 -2.98 -16.36 10.33
C ASN A 133 -3.63 -17.35 11.31
N GLY A 134 -4.88 -17.78 11.06
CA GLY A 134 -5.59 -18.74 11.91
C GLY A 134 -5.78 -18.28 13.36
N ALA A 135 -5.82 -16.95 13.57
CA ALA A 135 -6.13 -16.35 14.86
C ALA A 135 -7.63 -16.06 15.03
N ASP A 136 -8.43 -16.34 13.99
CA ASP A 136 -9.88 -16.36 14.07
C ASP A 136 -10.41 -17.74 14.54
N SER A 137 -11.51 -17.72 15.29
CA SER A 137 -12.24 -18.93 15.63
C SER A 137 -13.29 -19.20 14.55
N VAL A 138 -13.05 -20.20 13.69
CA VAL A 138 -14.03 -20.61 12.69
C VAL A 138 -15.12 -21.46 13.35
N GLY A 139 -16.36 -20.96 13.39
CA GLY A 139 -17.55 -21.78 13.68
C GLY A 139 -17.94 -22.00 15.14
N LEU A 140 -18.03 -20.94 15.96
CA LEU A 140 -18.81 -20.96 17.21
C LEU A 140 -20.30 -20.71 16.93
#